data_AF-A0A1V5NNF2-F1
#
_entry.id   AF-A0A1V5NNF2-F1
#
_cell.length_a   1.000
_cell.length_b   1.000
_cell.length_c   1.000
_cell.angle_alpha   90.00
_cell.angle_beta   90.00
_cell.angle_gamma   90.00
#
_symmetry.space_group_name_H-M   'P 1'
#
loop_
_entity.id
_entity.type
_entity.pdbx_description
1 polymer ?
#
loop_
_entity_poly.entity_id
_entity_poly.type
_entity_poly.pdbx_seq_one_letter_code
_entity_poly.pdbx_strand_id
1 'polypeptide(L)'
;MFIKAQRIRSIEEKGTQKIEEGIASEYKGIINYAIIALIQNELGISDKPDLGNQEAADLFEKHIKAARSLMEDKNHDYGEAWRKMRVSSITDLILMKLLRVKQIEDNNGATLISEGIDANYYDIINYSVFALIKLQEPK
;
A
#
# COMPACT_ATOMS: atom_id res chain seq x y z
N MET A 1 -6.59 4.38 4.93
CA MET A 1 -5.16 4.25 4.52
C MET A 1 -4.31 5.47 4.89
N PHE A 2 -4.66 6.69 4.46
CA PHE A 2 -3.90 7.92 4.75
C PHE A 2 -3.57 8.15 6.23
N ILE A 3 -4.54 7.97 7.13
CA ILE A 3 -4.34 8.15 8.59
C ILE A 3 -3.23 7.21 9.12
N LYS A 4 -3.18 5.97 8.64
CA LYS A 4 -2.17 4.99 9.05
C LYS A 4 -0.77 5.42 8.58
N ALA A 5 -0.65 5.81 7.32
CA ALA A 5 0.61 6.32 6.77
C ALA A 5 1.09 7.61 7.47
N GLN A 6 0.17 8.53 7.78
CA GLN A 6 0.47 9.74 8.56
C GLN A 6 0.91 9.43 9.99
N ARG A 7 0.30 8.43 10.63
CA ARG A 7 0.70 7.99 11.97
C ARG A 7 2.12 7.44 11.95
N ILE A 8 2.46 6.58 10.98
CA ILE A 8 3.82 6.06 10.81
C ILE A 8 4.82 7.22 10.67
N ARG A 9 4.58 8.15 9.74
CA ARG A 9 5.45 9.33 9.54
C ARG A 9 5.61 10.16 10.82
N SER A 10 4.51 10.42 11.54
CA SER A 10 4.59 11.17 12.80
C SER A 10 5.45 10.45 13.86
N ILE A 11 5.44 9.11 13.89
CA ILE A 11 6.27 8.35 14.83
C ILE A 11 7.74 8.40 14.41
N GLU A 12 8.00 8.27 13.11
CA GLU A 12 9.34 8.36 12.53
C GLU A 12 9.98 9.74 12.76
N GLU A 13 9.21 10.83 12.66
CA GLU A 13 9.69 12.20 12.89
C GLU A 13 9.88 12.52 14.38
N LYS A 14 8.93 12.13 15.23
CA LYS A 14 8.92 12.52 16.65
C LYS A 14 9.70 11.57 17.56
N GLY A 15 9.98 10.35 17.09
CA GLY A 15 10.58 9.28 17.87
C GLY A 15 9.76 8.83 19.09
N THR A 16 8.53 9.31 19.25
CA THR A 16 7.67 9.08 20.42
C THR A 16 6.24 8.80 19.98
N GLN A 17 5.51 8.03 20.79
CA GLN A 17 4.09 7.76 20.58
C GLN A 17 3.36 7.64 21.91
N LYS A 18 2.09 8.04 21.94
CA LYS A 18 1.22 7.90 23.12
C LYS A 18 0.48 6.56 23.16
N ILE A 19 0.25 5.96 21.99
CA ILE A 19 -0.41 4.67 21.84
C ILE A 19 0.69 3.65 21.55
N GLU A 20 0.77 2.60 22.36
CA GLU A 20 1.76 1.51 22.22
C GLU A 20 1.43 0.52 21.08
N GLU A 21 0.94 1.04 19.96
CA GLU A 21 0.72 0.23 18.76
C GLU A 21 1.92 0.38 17.83
N GLY A 22 2.62 -0.72 17.56
CA GLY A 22 3.82 -0.70 16.72
C GLY A 22 3.54 -0.33 15.26
N ILE A 23 4.50 0.31 14.59
CA ILE A 23 4.36 0.73 13.18
C ILE A 23 4.14 -0.45 12.21
N ALA A 24 4.51 -1.67 12.59
CA ALA A 24 4.29 -2.86 11.76
C ALA A 24 2.80 -3.20 11.58
N SER A 25 1.94 -2.99 12.59
CA SER A 25 0.49 -3.21 12.42
C SER A 25 -0.11 -2.19 11.45
N GLU A 26 0.43 -0.98 11.41
CA GLU A 26 -0.01 0.07 10.50
C GLU A 26 0.28 -0.28 9.04
N TYR A 27 1.48 -0.77 8.74
CA TYR A 27 1.81 -1.25 7.39
C TYR A 27 0.92 -2.42 6.96
N LYS A 28 0.65 -3.38 7.85
CA LYS A 28 -0.32 -4.47 7.56
C LYS A 28 -1.71 -3.92 7.27
N GLY A 29 -2.15 -2.92 8.04
CA GLY A 29 -3.42 -2.23 7.79
C GLY A 29 -3.45 -1.54 6.42
N ILE A 30 -2.35 -0.88 6.02
CA ILE A 30 -2.24 -0.25 4.69
C ILE A 30 -2.38 -1.29 3.58
N ILE A 31 -1.71 -2.44 3.69
CA ILE A 31 -1.83 -3.55 2.73
C ILE A 31 -3.29 -4.01 2.61
N ASN A 32 -3.94 -4.31 3.74
CA ASN A 32 -5.32 -4.78 3.74
C ASN A 32 -6.28 -3.78 3.09
N TYR A 33 -6.17 -2.50 3.43
CA TYR A 33 -7.03 -1.47 2.82
C TYR A 33 -6.74 -1.26 1.33
N ALA A 34 -5.49 -1.41 0.88
CA ALA A 34 -5.15 -1.29 -0.53
C ALA A 34 -5.73 -2.44 -1.34
N ILE A 35 -5.72 -3.66 -0.80
CA ILE A 35 -6.35 -4.81 -1.44
C ILE A 35 -7.87 -4.66 -1.48
N ILE A 36 -8.50 -4.20 -0.40
CA ILE A 36 -9.94 -3.90 -0.40
C ILE A 36 -10.28 -2.85 -1.46
N ALA A 37 -9.46 -1.79 -1.60
CA ALA A 37 -9.67 -0.77 -2.62
C ALA A 37 -9.56 -1.34 -4.05
N LEU A 38 -8.60 -2.23 -4.31
CA LEU A 38 -8.48 -2.93 -5.59
C LEU A 38 -9.71 -3.79 -5.89
N ILE A 39 -10.20 -4.54 -4.89
CA ILE A 39 -11.41 -5.36 -5.02
C ILE A 39 -12.63 -4.48 -5.34
N GLN A 40 -12.79 -3.36 -4.64
CA GLN A 40 -13.88 -2.41 -4.88
C GLN A 40 -13.77 -1.71 -6.24
N ASN A 41 -12.55 -1.51 -6.76
CA ASN A 41 -12.38 -0.98 -8.11
C ASN A 41 -12.82 -2.00 -9.18
N GLU A 42 -12.64 -3.31 -8.92
CA GLU A 42 -13.07 -4.38 -9.83
C GLU A 42 -14.57 -4.66 -9.77
N LEU A 43 -15.14 -4.77 -8.57
CA LEU A 43 -16.52 -5.20 -8.36
C LEU A 43 -17.51 -4.04 -8.17
N GLY A 44 -17.01 -2.84 -7.94
CA GLY A 44 -17.80 -1.70 -7.49
C GLY A 44 -17.86 -1.58 -5.96
N ILE A 45 -18.33 -0.42 -5.51
CA ILE A 45 -18.46 -0.10 -4.09
C ILE A 45 -19.77 -0.69 -3.55
N SER A 46 -19.68 -1.33 -2.40
CA SER A 46 -20.83 -1.86 -1.66
C SER A 46 -20.86 -1.33 -0.24
N ASP A 47 -22.03 -0.92 0.22
CA ASP A 47 -22.27 -0.45 1.59
C ASP A 47 -22.62 -1.58 2.56
N LYS A 48 -22.63 -2.84 2.08
CA LYS A 48 -22.96 -4.03 2.88
C LYS A 48 -21.93 -5.13 2.64
N PRO A 49 -21.71 -6.02 3.63
CA PRO A 49 -20.94 -7.24 3.38
C PRO A 49 -21.69 -8.13 2.38
N ASP A 50 -21.25 -8.10 1.12
CA ASP A 50 -21.88 -8.78 0.00
C ASP A 50 -21.02 -9.91 -0.59
N LEU A 51 -19.76 -10.02 -0.17
CA LEU A 51 -18.86 -11.11 -0.54
C LEU A 51 -18.88 -12.25 0.49
N GLY A 52 -18.94 -13.48 -0.02
CA GLY A 52 -18.71 -14.66 0.82
C GLY A 52 -17.25 -14.77 1.26
N ASN A 53 -16.98 -15.42 2.40
CA ASN A 53 -15.62 -15.56 2.94
C ASN A 53 -14.62 -16.17 1.93
N GLN A 54 -15.06 -17.18 1.17
CA GLN A 54 -14.20 -17.83 0.18
C GLN A 54 -13.89 -16.90 -0.99
N GLU A 55 -14.90 -16.21 -1.51
CA GLU A 55 -14.75 -15.26 -2.60
C GLU A 55 -13.83 -14.09 -2.21
N ALA A 56 -14.02 -13.54 -1.00
CA ALA A 56 -13.15 -12.51 -0.46
C ALA A 56 -11.69 -12.99 -0.35
N ALA A 57 -11.47 -14.24 0.06
CA ALA A 57 -10.13 -14.82 0.14
C ALA A 57 -9.50 -15.01 -1.26
N ASP A 58 -10.28 -15.49 -2.23
CA ASP A 58 -9.80 -15.70 -3.61
C ASP A 58 -9.43 -14.37 -4.29
N LEU A 59 -10.23 -13.32 -4.10
CA LEU A 59 -9.96 -11.97 -4.58
C LEU A 59 -8.73 -11.36 -3.89
N PHE A 60 -8.60 -11.55 -2.57
CA PHE A 60 -7.43 -11.10 -1.83
C PHE A 60 -6.15 -11.75 -2.38
N GLU A 61 -6.18 -13.08 -2.57
CA GLU A 61 -5.05 -13.84 -3.11
C GLU A 61 -4.71 -13.42 -4.55
N LYS A 62 -5.72 -13.14 -5.39
CA LYS A 62 -5.53 -12.60 -6.74
C LYS A 62 -4.72 -11.31 -6.72
N HIS A 63 -5.10 -10.33 -5.90
CA HIS A 63 -4.39 -9.04 -5.85
C HIS A 63 -3.00 -9.16 -5.21
N ILE A 64 -2.82 -10.04 -4.22
CA ILE A 64 -1.49 -10.33 -3.66
C ILE A 64 -0.55 -10.90 -4.73
N LYS A 65 -1.02 -11.85 -5.55
CA LYS A 65 -0.24 -12.41 -6.66
C LYS A 65 0.13 -11.35 -7.70
N ALA A 66 -0.81 -10.47 -8.06
CA ALA A 66 -0.53 -9.37 -8.97
C ALA A 66 0.51 -8.38 -8.40
N ALA A 67 0.37 -7.99 -7.13
CA ALA A 67 1.34 -7.14 -6.44
C ALA A 67 2.74 -7.76 -6.45
N ARG A 68 2.83 -9.07 -6.14
CA ARG A 68 4.08 -9.82 -6.18
C ARG A 68 4.69 -9.85 -7.58
N SER A 69 3.92 -10.18 -8.61
CA SER A 69 4.45 -10.21 -9.99
C SER A 69 5.03 -8.85 -10.39
N LEU A 70 4.30 -7.76 -10.10
CA LEU A 70 4.79 -6.40 -10.38
C LEU A 70 6.09 -6.09 -9.62
N MET A 71 6.21 -6.56 -8.38
CA MET A 71 7.42 -6.38 -7.57
C MET A 71 8.60 -7.20 -8.10
N GLU A 72 8.36 -8.42 -8.59
CA GLU A 72 9.37 -9.26 -9.24
C GLU A 72 9.87 -8.62 -10.54
N ASP A 73 8.97 -8.12 -11.39
CA ASP A 73 9.31 -7.42 -12.63
C ASP A 73 10.16 -6.17 -12.34
N LYS A 74 9.74 -5.36 -11.36
CA LYS A 74 10.46 -4.15 -10.96
C LYS A 74 11.83 -4.46 -10.34
N ASN A 75 11.92 -5.49 -9.51
CA ASN A 75 13.20 -5.94 -8.94
C ASN A 75 14.12 -6.52 -10.01
N HIS A 76 13.60 -7.09 -11.10
CA HIS A 76 14.42 -7.50 -12.24
C HIS A 76 15.06 -6.27 -12.92
N ASP A 77 14.31 -5.19 -13.11
CA ASP A 77 14.78 -3.99 -13.82
C ASP A 77 15.85 -3.19 -13.06
N TYR A 78 15.73 -3.07 -11.74
CA TYR A 78 16.61 -2.23 -10.92
C TYR A 78 17.15 -2.88 -9.64
N GLY A 79 17.01 -4.21 -9.51
CA GLY A 79 17.40 -4.96 -8.31
C GLY A 79 16.54 -4.63 -7.09
N GLU A 80 16.95 -5.16 -5.93
CA GLU A 80 16.33 -4.82 -4.64
C GLU A 80 16.85 -3.47 -4.10
N ALA A 81 16.85 -2.42 -4.94
CA ALA A 81 17.35 -1.08 -4.58
C ALA A 81 16.68 -0.52 -3.30
N TRP A 82 15.42 -0.91 -3.06
CA TRP A 82 14.65 -0.58 -1.87
C TRP A 82 15.31 -1.05 -0.57
N ARG A 83 16.15 -2.09 -0.58
CA ARG A 83 16.89 -2.54 0.63
C ARG A 83 17.85 -1.48 1.15
N LYS A 84 18.37 -0.60 0.28
CA LYS A 84 19.26 0.51 0.64
C LYS A 84 18.50 1.75 1.14
N MET A 85 17.18 1.75 1.05
CA MET A 85 16.34 2.87 1.48
C MET A 85 16.07 2.83 2.99
N ARG A 86 15.84 4.01 3.58
CA ARG A 86 15.34 4.12 4.95
C ARG A 86 13.86 3.77 4.96
N VAL A 87 13.38 3.22 6.08
CA VAL A 87 11.94 2.94 6.27
C VAL A 87 11.11 4.22 6.09
N SER A 88 11.58 5.36 6.60
CA SER A 88 10.91 6.65 6.42
C SER A 88 10.77 7.07 4.95
N SER A 89 11.78 6.78 4.11
CA SER A 89 11.71 7.05 2.67
C SER A 89 10.66 6.17 1.99
N ILE A 90 10.45 4.95 2.48
CA ILE A 90 9.38 4.06 2.00
C ILE A 90 8.02 4.60 2.44
N THR A 91 7.89 5.11 3.67
CA THR A 91 6.68 5.82 4.15
C THR A 91 6.32 6.99 3.24
N ASP A 92 7.31 7.80 2.85
CA ASP A 92 7.09 8.95 1.96
C ASP A 92 6.61 8.52 0.57
N LEU A 93 7.16 7.43 0.01
CA LEU A 93 6.67 6.86 -1.26
C LEU A 93 5.21 6.41 -1.17
N ILE A 94 4.81 5.79 -0.06
CA ILE A 94 3.41 5.41 0.20
C ILE A 94 2.51 6.65 0.23
N LEU A 95 2.94 7.70 0.93
CA LEU A 95 2.20 8.97 1.01
C LEU A 95 2.06 9.64 -0.36
N MET A 96 3.11 9.62 -1.18
CA MET A 96 3.08 10.15 -2.54
C MET A 96 2.07 9.39 -3.42
N LYS A 97 2.06 8.05 -3.36
CA LYS A 97 1.10 7.24 -4.11
C LYS A 97 -0.33 7.43 -3.62
N LEU A 98 -0.54 7.61 -2.31
CA LEU A 98 -1.85 7.97 -1.76
C LEU A 98 -2.34 9.33 -2.23
N LEU A 99 -1.47 10.34 -2.27
CA LEU A 99 -1.81 11.66 -2.82
C LEU A 99 -2.15 11.54 -4.31
N ARG A 100 -1.45 10.68 -5.04
CA ARG A 100 -1.72 10.43 -6.45
C ARG A 100 -3.09 9.80 -6.68
N VAL A 101 -3.44 8.77 -5.91
CA VAL A 101 -4.78 8.15 -5.92
C VAL A 101 -5.86 9.20 -5.70
N LYS A 102 -5.74 10.00 -4.64
CA LYS A 102 -6.68 11.08 -4.34
C LYS A 102 -6.84 12.07 -5.50
N GLN A 103 -5.74 12.47 -6.12
CA GLN A 103 -5.78 13.39 -7.27
C GLN A 103 -6.53 12.80 -8.46
N ILE A 104 -6.38 11.50 -8.73
CA ILE A 104 -7.09 10.81 -9.82
C ILE A 104 -8.59 10.76 -9.53
N GLU A 105 -8.97 10.45 -8.29
CA GLU A 105 -10.37 10.44 -7.82
C GLU A 105 -10.99 11.84 -7.92
N ASP A 106 -10.31 12.87 -7.41
CA ASP A 106 -10.76 14.28 -7.44
C ASP A 106 -10.98 14.79 -8.89
N ASN A 107 -10.24 14.24 -9.86
CA ASN A 107 -10.37 14.55 -11.28
C ASN A 107 -11.43 13.70 -12.01
N ASN A 108 -12.28 12.95 -11.29
CA ASN A 108 -13.25 11.99 -11.86
C ASN A 108 -12.62 11.01 -12.86
N GLY A 109 -11.37 10.58 -12.61
CA GLY A 109 -10.63 9.68 -13.50
C GLY A 109 -10.08 10.34 -14.77
N ALA A 110 -10.31 11.64 -14.99
CA ALA A 110 -9.69 12.37 -16.11
C ALA A 110 -8.18 12.51 -15.87
N THR A 111 -7.41 11.67 -16.55
CA THR A 111 -5.95 11.69 -16.48
C THR A 111 -5.40 12.05 -17.86
N LEU A 112 -4.64 13.14 -17.94
CA LEU A 112 -4.04 13.60 -19.20
C LEU A 112 -3.04 12.57 -19.76
N ILE A 113 -2.33 11.85 -18.88
CA ILE A 113 -1.30 10.83 -19.17
C ILE A 113 -1.05 10.00 -17.89
N SER A 114 -1.89 9.05 -17.44
CA SER A 114 -1.51 8.30 -16.22
C SER A 114 -1.74 6.82 -16.14
N GLU A 115 -0.81 6.17 -15.41
CA GLU A 115 -1.02 4.90 -14.71
C GLU A 115 -2.41 4.87 -14.08
N GLY A 116 -3.10 3.74 -14.22
CA GLY A 116 -4.39 3.51 -13.56
C GLY A 116 -4.29 3.62 -12.04
N ILE A 117 -5.42 3.84 -11.39
CA ILE A 117 -5.51 3.90 -9.93
C ILE A 117 -4.96 2.62 -9.27
N ASP A 118 -5.19 1.47 -9.90
CA ASP A 118 -4.72 0.15 -9.47
C ASP A 118 -3.20 0.05 -9.34
N ALA A 119 -2.46 0.60 -10.30
CA ALA A 119 -0.99 0.59 -10.28
C ALA A 119 -0.45 1.30 -9.02
N ASN A 120 -1.14 2.36 -8.58
CA ASN A 120 -0.77 3.07 -7.37
C ASN A 120 -1.04 2.25 -6.10
N TYR A 121 -2.14 1.48 -6.05
CA TYR A 121 -2.40 0.57 -4.94
C TYR A 121 -1.41 -0.59 -4.88
N TYR A 122 -1.04 -1.19 -6.03
CA TYR A 122 -0.02 -2.23 -6.06
C TYR A 122 1.34 -1.72 -5.57
N ASP A 123 1.73 -0.50 -5.94
CA ASP A 123 2.93 0.15 -5.40
C ASP A 123 2.84 0.35 -3.88
N ILE A 124 1.70 0.82 -3.37
CA ILE A 124 1.49 0.99 -1.92
C ILE A 124 1.61 -0.34 -1.17
N ILE A 125 1.08 -1.43 -1.73
CA ILE A 125 1.20 -2.78 -1.16
C ILE A 125 2.68 -3.17 -1.09
N ASN A 126 3.40 -3.06 -2.22
CA ASN A 126 4.80 -3.46 -2.32
C ASN A 126 5.71 -2.63 -1.39
N TYR A 127 5.53 -1.31 -1.33
CA TYR A 127 6.26 -0.46 -0.40
C TYR A 127 5.97 -0.83 1.06
N SER A 128 4.72 -1.13 1.40
CA SER A 128 4.37 -1.56 2.76
C SER A 128 5.04 -2.90 3.12
N VAL A 129 5.14 -3.84 2.17
CA VAL A 129 5.86 -5.11 2.34
C VAL A 129 7.36 -4.85 2.52
N PHE A 130 7.98 -3.97 1.72
CA PHE A 130 9.39 -3.62 1.87
C PHE A 130 9.68 -3.03 3.25
N ALA A 131 8.83 -2.12 3.74
CA ALA A 131 8.97 -1.58 5.09
C ALA A 131 8.88 -2.69 6.15
N LEU A 132 7.93 -3.61 6.04
CA LEU A 132 7.78 -4.74 6.97
C LEU A 132 9.01 -5.66 6.97
N ILE A 133 9.60 -5.94 5.81
CA ILE A 133 10.84 -6.72 5.70
C ILE A 133 11.97 -5.98 6.40
N LYS A 134 12.16 -4.69 6.10
CA LYS A 134 13.23 -3.87 6.70
C LYS A 134 13.10 -3.73 8.22
N LEU A 135 11.88 -3.77 8.77
CA LEU A 135 11.65 -3.74 10.22
C LEU A 135 12.03 -5.06 10.92
N GLN A 136 12.09 -6.17 10.18
CA GLN A 136 12.46 -7.50 10.69
C GLN A 136 13.95 -7.83 10.48
N GLU A 137 14.62 -7.11 9.57
CA GLU A 137 16.05 -7.28 9.32
C GLU A 137 16.89 -6.86 10.54
N PRO A 138 17.88 -7.67 10.95
CA PRO A 138 18.84 -7.24 11.95
C PRO A 138 19.62 -6.04 11.42
N LYS A 139 19.82 -5.04 12.29
CA LYS A 139 20.61 -3.83 12.00
C LYS A 139 22.10 -4.11 12.03
#